data_AF-A0A0L7M946-F1
#
_entry.id   AF-A0A0L7M946-F1
#
_cell.length_a   1.000
_cell.length_b   1.000
_cell.length_c   1.000
_cell.angle_alpha   90.00
_cell.angle_beta   90.00
_cell.angle_gamma   90.00
#
_symmetry.space_group_name_H-M   'P 1'
#
loop_
_entity.id
_entity.type
_entity.pdbx_description
1 polymer ?
#
loop_
_entity_poly.entity_id
_entity_poly.type
_entity_poly.pdbx_seq_one_letter_code
_entity_poly.pdbx_strand_id
1 'polypeptide(L)'
;MKHNIDTILNKAMDYMNDVSKSDQIVINIDSLNMNDIYNKDKDLLINILKEKQNMEAEYKKMNEMYNYVNETEKEIIKHKKNYEIRIMEHIKKETNEKKKKFMESNNKSLTTLMDSFRSMFYNEYINDYNINENFEKHQNILNEIYNGFNESYNIINTKMTEIINDNLDYNEIKEIKEVAQTEYDKLNKKVDELKNYLNNIKEQEGHRLIDYIKEKIFNLYIKCSEQQNIIDDSYNYIT
;
A
#
# COMPACT_ATOMS: atom_id res chain seq x y z
N MET A 1 20.89 -21.16 -11.73
CA MET A 1 20.32 -22.47 -12.13
C MET A 1 20.38 -22.68 -13.64
N LYS A 2 19.81 -21.79 -14.46
CA LYS A 2 19.86 -21.87 -15.94
C LYS A 2 21.26 -22.10 -16.53
N HIS A 3 22.25 -21.33 -16.10
CA HIS A 3 23.64 -21.45 -16.53
C HIS A 3 24.28 -22.83 -16.22
N ASN A 4 23.91 -23.46 -15.10
CA ASN A 4 24.41 -24.80 -14.76
C ASN A 4 23.76 -25.88 -15.62
N ILE A 5 22.48 -25.73 -15.96
CA ILE A 5 21.75 -26.67 -16.82
C ILE A 5 22.27 -26.59 -18.26
N ASP A 6 22.47 -25.38 -18.80
CA ASP A 6 23.05 -25.18 -20.13
C ASP A 6 24.47 -25.76 -20.24
N THR A 7 25.27 -25.63 -19.16
CA THR A 7 26.62 -26.18 -19.09
C THR A 7 26.63 -27.72 -19.08
N ILE A 8 25.66 -28.35 -18.43
CA ILE A 8 25.52 -29.82 -18.39
C ILE A 8 25.05 -30.35 -19.75
N LEU A 9 24.08 -29.67 -20.37
CA LEU A 9 23.56 -29.99 -21.71
C LEU A 9 24.65 -29.96 -22.77
N ASN A 10 25.47 -28.91 -22.79
CA ASN A 10 26.56 -28.78 -23.76
C ASN A 10 27.64 -29.85 -23.56
N LYS A 11 28.01 -30.16 -22.30
CA LYS A 11 28.96 -31.25 -22.01
C LYS A 11 28.43 -32.62 -22.47
N ALA A 12 27.15 -32.90 -22.26
CA ALA A 12 26.55 -34.16 -22.71
C ALA A 12 26.55 -34.30 -24.24
N MET A 13 26.32 -33.19 -24.97
CA MET A 13 26.42 -33.16 -26.43
C MET A 13 27.86 -33.37 -26.93
N ASP A 14 28.85 -32.79 -26.25
CA ASP A 14 30.26 -32.98 -26.59
C ASP A 14 30.70 -34.44 -26.41
N TYR A 15 30.29 -35.09 -25.31
CA TYR A 15 30.57 -36.52 -25.09
C TYR A 15 29.92 -37.43 -26.15
N MET A 16 28.70 -37.10 -26.61
CA MET A 16 28.05 -37.85 -27.68
C MET A 16 28.76 -37.68 -29.03
N ASN A 17 29.37 -36.53 -29.29
CA ASN A 17 30.09 -36.24 -30.53
C ASN A 17 31.49 -36.86 -30.57
N ASP A 18 32.18 -37.00 -29.43
CA ASP A 18 33.54 -37.57 -29.36
C ASP A 18 33.56 -39.09 -29.61
N VAL A 19 32.48 -39.80 -29.26
CA VAL A 19 32.31 -41.24 -29.55
C VAL A 19 32.24 -41.54 -31.06
N SER A 20 32.01 -40.53 -31.91
CA SER A 20 31.89 -40.67 -33.37
C SER A 20 33.22 -40.79 -34.13
N LYS A 21 34.36 -40.55 -33.48
CA LYS A 21 35.68 -40.61 -34.13
C LYS A 21 36.36 -41.94 -33.78
N SER A 22 36.28 -42.91 -34.69
CA SER A 22 36.93 -44.21 -34.50
C SER A 22 38.43 -44.14 -34.82
N ASP A 23 39.28 -44.30 -33.81
CA ASP A 23 40.69 -44.62 -34.02
C ASP A 23 40.84 -46.13 -34.31
N GLN A 24 41.57 -46.47 -35.38
CA GLN A 24 41.80 -47.84 -35.82
C GLN A 24 42.75 -48.59 -34.86
N ILE A 25 42.24 -49.65 -34.23
CA ILE A 25 43.03 -50.58 -33.42
C ILE A 25 43.45 -51.77 -34.29
N VAL A 26 44.76 -52.04 -34.38
CA VAL A 26 45.34 -53.22 -35.05
C VAL A 26 45.56 -54.32 -34.01
N ILE A 27 44.96 -55.50 -34.20
CA ILE A 27 45.08 -56.66 -33.30
C ILE A 27 45.77 -57.82 -34.04
N ASN A 28 46.75 -58.46 -33.39
CA ASN A 28 47.51 -59.61 -33.89
C ASN A 28 46.78 -60.94 -33.60
N ILE A 29 46.60 -61.82 -34.59
CA ILE A 29 45.49 -62.82 -34.67
C ILE A 29 45.91 -64.27 -34.33
N ASP A 30 47.17 -64.56 -34.01
CA ASP A 30 47.66 -65.95 -34.03
C ASP A 30 47.28 -66.87 -32.84
N SER A 31 46.43 -66.43 -31.91
CA SER A 31 46.01 -67.30 -30.78
C SER A 31 44.58 -67.11 -30.28
N LEU A 32 43.67 -66.56 -31.09
CA LEU A 32 42.35 -66.15 -30.60
C LEU A 32 41.23 -66.94 -31.29
N ASN A 33 40.36 -67.55 -30.49
CA ASN A 33 39.12 -68.13 -30.96
C ASN A 33 38.22 -67.01 -31.50
N MET A 34 38.25 -66.81 -32.82
CA MET A 34 37.56 -65.71 -33.50
C MET A 34 36.05 -65.65 -33.17
N ASN A 35 35.43 -66.77 -32.81
CA ASN A 35 34.02 -66.80 -32.37
C ASN A 35 33.80 -66.15 -31.00
N ASP A 36 34.73 -66.31 -30.05
CA ASP A 36 34.59 -65.76 -28.70
C ASP A 36 34.80 -64.24 -28.70
N ILE A 37 35.73 -63.74 -29.53
CA ILE A 37 35.93 -62.31 -29.75
C ILE A 37 34.71 -61.70 -30.44
N TYR A 38 34.24 -62.32 -31.52
CA TYR A 38 33.09 -61.82 -32.27
C TYR A 38 31.81 -61.76 -31.41
N ASN A 39 31.60 -62.75 -30.53
CA ASN A 39 30.48 -62.74 -29.60
C ASN A 39 30.63 -61.67 -28.52
N LYS A 40 31.84 -61.49 -27.97
CA LYS A 40 32.12 -60.47 -26.95
C LYS A 40 31.97 -59.04 -27.48
N ASP A 41 32.46 -58.78 -28.68
CA ASP A 41 32.34 -57.47 -29.34
C ASP A 41 30.88 -57.17 -29.72
N LYS A 42 30.13 -58.20 -30.15
CA LYS A 42 28.69 -58.10 -30.40
C LYS A 42 27.90 -57.78 -29.13
N ASP A 43 28.21 -58.42 -28.01
CA ASP A 43 27.56 -58.13 -26.72
C ASP A 43 27.88 -56.72 -26.22
N LEU A 44 29.13 -56.27 -26.41
CA LEU A 44 29.54 -54.89 -26.11
C LEU A 44 28.73 -53.89 -26.95
N LEU A 45 28.59 -54.14 -28.25
CA LEU A 45 27.83 -53.29 -29.17
C LEU A 45 26.34 -53.21 -28.77
N ILE A 46 25.74 -54.35 -28.38
CA ILE A 46 24.36 -54.41 -27.90
C ILE A 46 24.19 -53.58 -26.62
N ASN A 47 25.16 -53.65 -25.70
CA ASN A 47 25.11 -52.85 -24.46
C ASN A 47 25.26 -51.35 -24.75
N ILE A 48 26.18 -50.95 -25.63
CA ILE A 48 26.33 -49.55 -26.06
C ILE A 48 25.03 -49.02 -26.69
N LEU A 49 24.37 -49.82 -27.53
CA LEU A 49 23.09 -49.44 -28.15
C LEU A 49 21.97 -49.29 -27.11
N LYS A 50 21.91 -50.17 -26.09
CA LYS A 50 20.96 -50.05 -24.98
C LYS A 50 21.24 -48.81 -24.13
N GLU A 51 22.51 -48.52 -23.82
CA GLU A 51 22.90 -47.32 -23.08
C GLU A 51 22.56 -46.05 -23.87
N LYS A 52 22.78 -46.02 -25.18
CA LYS A 52 22.35 -44.92 -26.05
C LYS A 52 20.84 -44.69 -25.98
N GLN A 53 20.03 -45.74 -26.08
CA GLN A 53 18.57 -45.63 -25.97
C GLN A 53 18.14 -45.12 -24.59
N ASN A 54 18.81 -45.58 -23.53
CA ASN A 54 18.56 -45.08 -22.17
C ASN A 54 18.92 -43.59 -22.04
N MET A 55 20.06 -43.16 -22.58
CA MET A 55 20.48 -41.75 -22.58
C MET A 55 19.51 -40.86 -23.36
N GLU A 56 19.02 -41.30 -24.53
CA GLU A 56 18.00 -40.56 -25.30
C GLU A 56 16.69 -40.40 -24.50
N ALA A 57 16.27 -41.45 -23.79
CA ALA A 57 15.09 -41.40 -22.93
C ALA A 57 15.27 -40.46 -21.72
N GLU A 58 16.44 -40.47 -21.08
CA GLU A 58 16.76 -39.54 -19.99
C GLU A 58 16.84 -38.09 -20.47
N TYR A 59 17.45 -37.85 -21.63
CA TYR A 59 17.50 -36.52 -22.25
C TYR A 59 16.10 -35.96 -22.50
N LYS A 60 15.18 -36.79 -23.01
CA LYS A 60 13.78 -36.39 -23.23
C LYS A 60 13.10 -35.97 -21.92
N LYS A 61 13.25 -36.76 -20.84
CA LYS A 61 12.71 -36.44 -19.51
C LYS A 61 13.29 -35.14 -18.96
N MET A 62 14.59 -34.91 -19.14
CA MET A 62 15.26 -33.68 -18.71
C MET A 62 14.70 -32.46 -19.44
N ASN A 63 14.47 -32.57 -20.75
CA ASN A 63 13.89 -31.49 -21.54
C ASN A 63 12.43 -31.19 -21.14
N GLU A 64 11.64 -32.22 -20.85
CA GLU A 64 10.29 -32.08 -20.29
C GLU A 64 10.31 -31.36 -18.94
N MET A 65 11.22 -31.75 -18.02
CA MET A 65 11.41 -31.06 -16.74
C MET A 65 11.84 -29.61 -16.91
N TYR A 66 12.75 -29.32 -17.85
CA TYR A 66 13.21 -27.96 -18.12
C TYR A 66 12.06 -27.05 -18.58
N ASN A 67 11.20 -27.55 -19.47
CA ASN A 67 10.01 -26.82 -19.91
C ASN A 67 9.03 -26.56 -18.76
N TYR A 68 8.76 -27.59 -17.96
CA TYR A 68 7.90 -27.46 -16.77
C TYR A 68 8.42 -26.40 -15.78
N VAL A 69 9.73 -26.39 -15.50
CA VAL A 69 10.35 -25.40 -14.62
C VAL A 69 10.23 -23.99 -15.21
N ASN A 70 10.51 -23.83 -16.49
CA ASN A 70 10.39 -22.53 -17.16
C ASN A 70 8.95 -21.98 -17.15
N GLU A 71 7.96 -22.84 -17.34
CA GLU A 71 6.54 -22.46 -17.25
C GLU A 71 6.17 -22.05 -15.82
N THR A 72 6.60 -22.84 -14.84
CA THR A 72 6.38 -22.58 -13.42
C THR A 72 7.01 -21.24 -12.98
N GLU A 73 8.23 -20.94 -13.42
CA GLU A 73 8.89 -19.65 -13.12
C GLU A 73 8.09 -18.45 -13.67
N LYS A 74 7.54 -18.56 -14.89
CA LYS A 74 6.68 -17.52 -15.48
C LYS A 74 5.40 -17.33 -14.67
N GLU A 75 4.77 -18.42 -14.24
CA GLU A 75 3.58 -18.36 -13.39
C GLU A 75 3.87 -17.71 -12.03
N ILE A 76 5.00 -18.04 -11.40
CA ILE A 76 5.42 -17.44 -10.14
C ILE A 76 5.58 -15.92 -10.29
N ILE A 77 6.21 -15.45 -11.37
CA ILE A 77 6.38 -14.01 -11.63
C ILE A 77 5.01 -13.33 -11.80
N LYS A 78 4.09 -13.96 -12.54
CA LYS A 78 2.72 -13.47 -12.71
C LYS A 78 1.97 -13.38 -11.37
N HIS A 79 2.09 -14.40 -10.51
CA HIS A 79 1.45 -14.40 -9.19
C HIS A 79 2.02 -13.33 -8.26
N LYS A 80 3.34 -13.12 -8.26
CA LYS A 80 3.98 -12.03 -7.51
C LYS A 80 3.46 -10.67 -7.97
N LYS A 81 3.42 -10.42 -9.27
CA LYS A 81 2.86 -9.18 -9.83
C LYS A 81 1.40 -8.97 -9.40
N ASN A 82 0.57 -10.01 -9.53
CA ASN A 82 -0.85 -9.93 -9.15
C ASN A 82 -1.05 -9.67 -7.65
N TYR A 83 -0.18 -10.19 -6.79
CA TYR A 83 -0.24 -9.94 -5.35
C TYR A 83 -0.05 -8.45 -5.03
N GLU A 84 0.97 -7.82 -5.61
CA GLU A 84 1.23 -6.39 -5.39
C GLU A 84 0.09 -5.51 -5.93
N ILE A 85 -0.46 -5.87 -7.11
CA ILE A 85 -1.62 -5.17 -7.70
C ILE A 85 -2.85 -5.25 -6.77
N ARG A 86 -3.12 -6.43 -6.17
CA ARG A 86 -4.27 -6.58 -5.25
C ARG A 86 -4.14 -5.73 -3.99
N ILE A 87 -2.92 -5.54 -3.47
CA ILE A 87 -2.68 -4.61 -2.36
C ILE A 87 -3.07 -3.19 -2.79
N MET A 88 -2.66 -2.78 -3.98
CA MET A 88 -2.98 -1.46 -4.54
C MET A 88 -4.49 -1.26 -4.75
N GLU A 89 -5.19 -2.28 -5.27
CA GLU A 89 -6.65 -2.27 -5.38
C GLU A 89 -7.32 -2.09 -4.01
N HIS A 90 -6.83 -2.79 -2.98
CA HIS A 90 -7.33 -2.66 -1.62
C HIS A 90 -7.10 -1.25 -1.06
N ILE A 91 -5.90 -0.70 -1.21
CA ILE A 91 -5.57 0.69 -0.81
C ILE A 91 -6.52 1.68 -1.47
N LYS A 92 -6.73 1.55 -2.79
CA LYS A 92 -7.63 2.43 -3.54
C LYS A 92 -9.07 2.32 -3.06
N LYS A 93 -9.55 1.09 -2.83
CA LYS A 93 -10.91 0.85 -2.34
C LYS A 93 -11.14 1.50 -0.98
N GLU A 94 -10.28 1.23 0.00
CA GLU A 94 -10.39 1.82 1.34
C GLU A 94 -10.33 3.36 1.29
N THR A 95 -9.44 3.90 0.48
CA THR A 95 -9.24 5.34 0.30
C THR A 95 -10.49 6.01 -0.28
N ASN A 96 -11.05 5.48 -1.38
CA ASN A 96 -12.19 6.06 -2.08
C ASN A 96 -13.52 5.82 -1.36
N GLU A 97 -13.76 4.61 -0.88
CA GLU A 97 -15.09 4.22 -0.39
C GLU A 97 -15.34 4.63 1.05
N LYS A 98 -14.31 4.65 1.89
CA LYS A 98 -14.45 4.93 3.32
C LYS A 98 -13.88 6.28 3.69
N LYS A 99 -12.59 6.50 3.39
CA LYS A 99 -11.86 7.65 3.94
C LYS A 99 -12.25 8.96 3.27
N LYS A 100 -12.33 9.00 1.93
CA LYS A 100 -12.77 10.20 1.21
C LYS A 100 -14.17 10.64 1.65
N LYS A 101 -15.12 9.70 1.71
CA LYS A 101 -16.48 9.98 2.18
C LYS A 101 -16.50 10.51 3.61
N PHE A 102 -15.69 9.94 4.51
CA PHE A 102 -15.54 10.43 5.88
C PHE A 102 -15.01 11.87 5.91
N MET A 103 -13.94 12.17 5.16
CA MET A 103 -13.36 13.52 5.11
C MET A 103 -14.35 14.54 4.55
N GLU A 104 -15.00 14.24 3.42
CA GLU A 104 -15.98 15.11 2.78
C GLU A 104 -17.20 15.36 3.68
N SER A 105 -17.72 14.31 4.31
CA SER A 105 -18.86 14.43 5.23
C SER A 105 -18.51 15.30 6.43
N ASN A 106 -17.35 15.09 7.05
CA ASN A 106 -16.97 15.85 8.24
C ASN A 106 -16.60 17.29 7.92
N ASN A 107 -15.98 17.56 6.77
CA ASN A 107 -15.72 18.92 6.32
C ASN A 107 -17.03 19.70 6.18
N LYS A 108 -18.06 19.08 5.58
CA LYS A 108 -19.39 19.69 5.48
C LYS A 108 -20.06 19.88 6.84
N SER A 109 -20.05 18.86 7.70
CA SER A 109 -20.64 18.93 9.04
C SER A 109 -20.00 20.01 9.91
N LEU A 110 -18.70 20.21 9.77
CA LEU A 110 -17.98 21.27 10.45
C LEU A 110 -18.42 22.65 9.97
N THR A 111 -18.51 22.90 8.66
CA THR A 111 -19.00 24.20 8.15
C THR A 111 -20.39 24.50 8.74
N THR A 112 -21.27 23.50 8.76
CA THR A 112 -22.60 23.65 9.38
C THR A 112 -22.53 23.91 10.90
N LEU A 113 -21.63 23.23 11.61
CA LEU A 113 -21.40 23.45 13.05
C LEU A 113 -20.93 24.89 13.31
N MET A 114 -19.99 25.39 12.50
CA MET A 114 -19.46 26.75 12.60
C MET A 114 -20.54 27.78 12.32
N ASP A 115 -21.34 27.60 11.28
CA ASP A 115 -22.46 28.49 10.96
C ASP A 115 -23.49 28.52 12.11
N SER A 116 -23.79 27.35 12.67
CA SER A 116 -24.71 27.21 13.81
C SER A 116 -24.20 27.95 15.04
N PHE A 117 -22.94 27.73 15.43
CA PHE A 117 -22.34 28.48 16.52
C PHE A 117 -22.37 29.98 16.22
N ARG A 118 -21.89 30.43 15.06
CA ARG A 118 -21.87 31.85 14.68
C ARG A 118 -23.25 32.51 14.81
N SER A 119 -24.32 31.83 14.42
CA SER A 119 -25.69 32.32 14.56
C SER A 119 -26.13 32.53 16.01
N MET A 120 -25.64 31.73 16.96
CA MET A 120 -25.96 31.90 18.38
C MET A 120 -25.41 33.23 18.91
N PHE A 121 -24.27 33.68 18.38
CA PHE A 121 -23.60 34.90 18.82
C PHE A 121 -24.14 36.17 18.17
N TYR A 122 -24.94 36.07 17.10
CA TYR A 122 -25.67 37.20 16.54
C TYR A 122 -27.02 37.43 17.25
N ASN A 123 -27.02 37.40 18.58
CA ASN A 123 -28.17 37.81 19.39
C ASN A 123 -27.83 39.07 20.22
N GLU A 124 -28.84 39.81 20.66
CA GLU A 124 -28.67 41.09 21.36
C GLU A 124 -27.88 41.01 22.68
N TYR A 125 -27.69 39.80 23.23
CA TYR A 125 -27.12 39.57 24.56
C TYR A 125 -25.64 39.17 24.55
N ILE A 126 -25.14 38.60 23.44
CA ILE A 126 -23.77 38.09 23.32
C ILE A 126 -23.04 38.54 22.04
N ASN A 127 -23.53 39.59 21.37
CA ASN A 127 -22.99 40.12 20.10
C ASN A 127 -21.56 40.68 20.19
N ASP A 128 -21.04 40.92 21.39
CA ASP A 128 -19.70 41.43 21.65
C ASP A 128 -18.65 40.31 21.83
N TYR A 129 -19.05 39.04 21.80
CA TYR A 129 -18.11 37.92 21.76
C TYR A 129 -17.47 37.78 20.37
N ASN A 130 -16.16 37.99 20.27
CA ASN A 130 -15.42 37.89 19.01
C ASN A 130 -15.21 36.44 18.57
N ILE A 131 -16.26 35.80 18.07
CA ILE A 131 -16.18 34.40 17.63
C ILE A 131 -15.48 34.22 16.28
N ASN A 132 -15.46 35.26 15.44
CA ASN A 132 -14.95 35.17 14.07
C ASN A 132 -13.46 34.82 14.04
N GLU A 133 -12.65 35.38 14.96
CA GLU A 133 -11.22 35.08 15.03
C GLU A 133 -10.95 33.59 15.39
N ASN A 134 -11.72 33.03 16.31
CA ASN A 134 -11.59 31.63 16.70
C ASN A 134 -12.02 30.71 15.54
N PHE A 135 -13.08 31.07 14.81
CA PHE A 135 -13.51 30.32 13.64
C PHE A 135 -12.48 30.32 12.52
N GLU A 136 -11.90 31.48 12.19
CA GLU A 136 -10.86 31.55 11.15
C GLU A 136 -9.66 30.66 11.47
N LYS A 137 -9.22 30.64 12.73
CA LYS A 137 -8.15 29.74 13.21
C LYS A 137 -8.53 28.27 13.01
N HIS A 138 -9.73 27.88 13.43
CA HIS A 138 -10.19 26.50 13.27
C HIS A 138 -10.32 26.11 11.79
N GLN A 139 -10.86 26.99 10.96
CA GLN A 139 -11.04 26.77 9.52
C GLN A 139 -9.69 26.58 8.83
N ASN A 140 -8.67 27.38 9.18
CA ASN A 140 -7.33 27.23 8.63
C ASN A 140 -6.71 25.87 8.93
N ILE A 141 -6.76 25.43 10.19
CA ILE A 141 -6.22 24.11 10.59
C ILE A 141 -6.96 22.97 9.88
N LEU A 142 -8.28 23.09 9.71
CA LEU A 142 -9.09 22.07 9.03
C LEU A 142 -8.80 22.03 7.53
N ASN A 143 -8.60 23.19 6.91
CA ASN A 143 -8.15 23.29 5.52
C ASN A 143 -6.77 22.65 5.34
N GLU A 144 -5.82 22.85 6.27
CA GLU A 144 -4.50 22.22 6.22
C GLU A 144 -4.60 20.68 6.31
N ILE A 145 -5.42 20.16 7.23
CA ILE A 145 -5.65 18.71 7.34
C ILE A 145 -6.28 18.15 6.06
N TYR A 146 -7.27 18.85 5.50
CA TYR A 146 -7.97 18.45 4.28
C TYR A 146 -7.06 18.50 3.05
N ASN A 147 -6.24 19.54 2.92
CA ASN A 147 -5.27 19.67 1.83
C ASN A 147 -4.22 18.56 1.89
N GLY A 148 -3.66 18.29 3.07
CA GLY A 148 -2.71 17.19 3.25
C GLY A 148 -3.33 15.82 2.95
N PHE A 149 -4.62 15.61 3.28
CA PHE A 149 -5.35 14.43 2.86
C PHE A 149 -5.46 14.32 1.32
N ASN A 150 -5.83 15.41 0.66
CA ASN A 150 -6.03 15.44 -0.79
C ASN A 150 -4.73 15.22 -1.57
N GLU A 151 -3.60 15.72 -1.07
CA GLU A 151 -2.28 15.48 -1.66
C GLU A 151 -1.96 13.99 -1.72
N SER A 152 -2.01 13.30 -0.57
CA SER A 152 -1.78 11.85 -0.52
C SER A 152 -2.84 11.08 -1.33
N TYR A 153 -4.10 11.51 -1.28
CA TYR A 153 -5.19 10.92 -2.06
C TYR A 153 -4.91 10.96 -3.57
N ASN A 154 -4.46 12.11 -4.07
CA ASN A 154 -4.17 12.30 -5.48
C ASN A 154 -2.97 11.44 -5.90
N ILE A 155 -1.91 11.38 -5.09
CA ILE A 155 -0.73 10.55 -5.37
C ILE A 155 -1.13 9.07 -5.45
N ILE A 156 -1.91 8.55 -4.49
CA ILE A 156 -2.39 7.16 -4.51
C ILE A 156 -3.15 6.84 -5.80
N ASN A 157 -4.05 7.73 -6.24
CA ASN A 157 -4.83 7.52 -7.45
C ASN A 157 -3.99 7.60 -8.73
N THR A 158 -3.01 8.50 -8.78
CA THR A 158 -2.04 8.57 -9.88
C THR A 158 -1.23 7.28 -9.96
N LYS A 159 -0.67 6.82 -8.83
CA LYS A 159 0.12 5.59 -8.76
C LYS A 159 -0.69 4.34 -9.13
N MET A 160 -1.98 4.28 -8.78
CA MET A 160 -2.84 3.20 -9.26
C MET A 160 -3.06 3.25 -10.78
N THR A 161 -3.21 4.45 -11.34
CA THR A 161 -3.41 4.63 -12.79
C THR A 161 -2.18 4.19 -13.58
N GLU A 162 -0.98 4.48 -13.09
CA GLU A 162 0.29 3.99 -13.65
C GLU A 162 0.30 2.45 -13.74
N ILE A 163 -0.09 1.75 -12.67
CA ILE A 163 -0.14 0.27 -12.65
C ILE A 163 -1.14 -0.31 -13.66
N ILE A 164 -2.26 0.37 -13.91
CA ILE A 164 -3.32 -0.13 -14.81
C ILE A 164 -2.94 0.08 -16.29
N ASN A 165 -2.29 1.19 -16.60
CA ASN A 165 -2.06 1.60 -17.98
C ASN A 165 -0.73 1.10 -18.56
N ASP A 166 0.24 0.81 -17.71
CA ASP A 166 1.60 0.49 -18.14
C ASP A 166 1.88 -1.01 -18.07
N ASN A 167 2.62 -1.54 -19.05
CA ASN A 167 3.08 -2.93 -19.03
C ASN A 167 4.34 -3.09 -18.15
N LEU A 168 4.15 -2.91 -16.85
CA LEU A 168 5.23 -2.90 -15.86
C LEU A 168 5.67 -4.30 -15.43
N ASP A 169 6.94 -4.44 -15.08
CA ASP A 169 7.47 -5.65 -14.45
C ASP A 169 7.14 -5.71 -12.94
N TYR A 170 7.60 -6.79 -12.28
CA TYR A 170 7.35 -6.98 -10.86
C TYR A 170 8.01 -5.91 -9.97
N ASN A 171 9.25 -5.54 -10.26
CA ASN A 171 10.01 -4.61 -9.42
C ASN A 171 9.43 -3.21 -9.53
N GLU A 172 9.07 -2.77 -10.73
CA GLU A 172 8.43 -1.48 -10.97
C GLU A 172 7.10 -1.37 -10.20
N ILE A 173 6.26 -2.40 -10.26
CA ILE A 173 4.98 -2.42 -9.52
C ILE A 173 5.22 -2.40 -8.01
N LYS A 174 6.24 -3.11 -7.53
CA LYS A 174 6.59 -3.13 -6.10
C LYS A 174 7.00 -1.73 -5.61
N GLU A 175 7.82 -1.02 -6.36
CA GLU A 175 8.24 0.35 -6.04
C GLU A 175 7.07 1.33 -6.02
N ILE A 176 6.21 1.28 -7.05
CA ILE A 176 5.00 2.11 -7.11
C ILE A 176 4.09 1.84 -5.90
N LYS A 177 3.92 0.57 -5.53
CA LYS A 177 3.14 0.17 -4.36
C LYS A 177 3.74 0.71 -3.06
N GLU A 178 5.06 0.70 -2.91
CA GLU A 178 5.72 1.21 -1.69
C GLU A 178 5.48 2.72 -1.49
N VAL A 179 5.51 3.49 -2.59
CA VAL A 179 5.13 4.91 -2.57
C VAL A 179 3.67 5.08 -2.17
N ALA A 180 2.75 4.34 -2.80
CA ALA A 180 1.33 4.44 -2.50
C ALA A 180 0.99 4.01 -1.06
N GLN A 181 1.68 3.01 -0.52
CA GLN A 181 1.52 2.58 0.88
C GLN A 181 1.98 3.68 1.85
N THR A 182 3.12 4.32 1.57
CA THR A 182 3.62 5.44 2.37
C THR A 182 2.62 6.60 2.39
N GLU A 183 2.04 6.93 1.24
CA GLU A 183 1.01 7.96 1.15
C GLU A 183 -0.30 7.53 1.83
N TYR A 184 -0.65 6.25 1.77
CA TYR A 184 -1.82 5.72 2.47
C TYR A 184 -1.70 5.85 3.99
N ASP A 185 -0.50 5.68 4.54
CA ASP A 185 -0.21 5.87 5.97
C ASP A 185 -0.28 7.35 6.37
N LYS A 186 0.24 8.27 5.53
CA LYS A 186 0.06 9.72 5.74
C LYS A 186 -1.41 10.12 5.72
N LEU A 187 -2.15 9.58 4.76
CA LEU A 187 -3.58 9.80 4.61
C LEU A 187 -4.36 9.30 5.84
N ASN A 188 -3.99 8.13 6.39
CA ASN A 188 -4.55 7.63 7.66
C ASN A 188 -4.34 8.61 8.82
N LYS A 189 -3.11 9.13 8.97
CA LYS A 189 -2.81 10.11 10.03
C LYS A 189 -3.67 11.35 9.90
N LYS A 190 -3.92 11.85 8.68
CA LYS A 190 -4.80 13.01 8.45
C LYS A 190 -6.25 12.74 8.85
N VAL A 191 -6.75 11.53 8.63
CA VAL A 191 -8.10 11.13 9.09
C VAL A 191 -8.17 11.13 10.62
N ASP A 192 -7.15 10.60 11.30
CA ASP A 192 -7.09 10.59 12.76
C ASP A 192 -6.91 11.99 13.36
N GLU A 193 -6.06 12.82 12.75
CA GLU A 193 -5.89 14.24 13.10
C GLU A 193 -7.22 14.99 13.02
N LEU A 194 -7.98 14.82 11.93
CA LEU A 194 -9.31 15.41 11.79
C LEU A 194 -10.24 14.97 12.93
N LYS A 195 -10.29 13.67 13.21
CA LYS A 195 -11.17 13.10 14.22
C LYS A 195 -10.87 13.64 15.62
N ASN A 196 -9.58 13.71 15.98
CA ASN A 196 -9.14 14.26 17.26
C ASN A 196 -9.40 15.77 17.34
N TYR A 197 -9.14 16.50 16.26
CA TYR A 197 -9.32 17.94 16.24
C TYR A 197 -10.79 18.34 16.34
N LEU A 198 -11.70 17.63 15.67
CA LEU A 198 -13.14 17.88 15.77
C LEU A 198 -13.68 17.67 17.19
N ASN A 199 -13.15 16.69 17.94
CA ASN A 199 -13.53 16.50 19.33
C ASN A 199 -13.02 17.66 20.20
N ASN A 200 -11.78 18.09 19.98
CA ASN A 200 -11.15 19.17 20.72
C ASN A 200 -11.88 20.52 20.52
N ILE A 201 -12.27 20.86 19.28
CA ILE A 201 -13.00 22.11 19.00
C ILE A 201 -14.31 22.19 19.80
N LYS A 202 -15.08 21.09 19.85
CA LYS A 202 -16.35 21.07 20.57
C LYS A 202 -16.19 21.35 22.05
N GLU A 203 -15.15 20.78 22.65
CA GLU A 203 -14.82 20.98 24.06
C GLU A 203 -14.32 22.42 24.30
N GLN A 204 -13.33 22.88 23.51
CA GLN A 204 -12.73 24.20 23.65
C GLN A 204 -13.75 25.33 23.46
N GLU A 205 -14.51 25.32 22.37
CA GLU A 205 -15.49 26.37 22.09
C GLU A 205 -16.70 26.29 23.03
N GLY A 206 -17.07 25.08 23.48
CA GLY A 206 -18.07 24.89 24.51
C GLY A 206 -17.67 25.54 25.84
N HIS A 207 -16.42 25.32 26.29
CA HIS A 207 -15.90 25.95 27.50
C HIS A 207 -15.79 27.47 27.38
N ARG A 208 -15.27 27.98 26.26
CA ARG A 208 -15.18 29.43 26.01
C ARG A 208 -16.55 30.11 26.08
N LEU A 209 -17.58 29.49 25.50
CA LEU A 209 -18.95 29.99 25.59
C LEU A 209 -19.47 29.99 27.04
N ILE A 210 -19.28 28.90 27.78
CA ILE A 210 -19.72 28.80 29.17
C ILE A 210 -19.06 29.88 30.04
N ASP A 211 -17.76 30.06 29.90
CA ASP A 211 -17.01 31.03 30.70
C ASP A 211 -17.43 32.47 30.34
N TYR A 212 -17.67 32.75 29.06
CA TYR A 212 -18.22 34.03 28.63
C TYR A 212 -19.61 34.33 29.24
N ILE A 213 -20.52 33.35 29.22
CA ILE A 213 -21.86 33.50 29.82
C ILE A 213 -21.76 33.74 31.32
N LYS A 214 -20.89 33.01 32.03
CA LYS A 214 -20.67 33.22 33.47
C LYS A 214 -20.20 34.64 33.77
N GLU A 215 -19.26 35.16 32.99
CA GLU A 215 -18.76 36.53 33.16
C GLU A 215 -19.88 37.56 32.95
N LYS A 216 -20.71 37.39 31.92
CA LYS A 216 -21.88 38.25 31.67
C LYS A 216 -22.89 38.22 32.82
N ILE A 217 -23.23 37.02 33.32
CA ILE A 217 -24.16 36.87 34.46
C ILE A 217 -23.58 37.54 35.71
N PHE A 218 -22.30 37.36 35.98
CA PHE A 218 -21.63 37.97 37.13
C PHE A 218 -21.64 39.50 37.04
N ASN A 219 -21.33 40.06 35.86
CA ASN A 219 -21.37 41.51 35.64
C ASN A 219 -22.79 42.08 35.78
N LEU A 220 -23.82 41.34 35.34
CA LEU A 220 -25.22 41.73 35.55
C LEU A 220 -25.59 41.70 37.04
N TYR A 221 -25.17 40.66 37.77
CA TYR A 221 -25.39 40.55 39.21
C TYR A 221 -24.77 41.72 39.99
N ILE A 222 -23.55 42.14 39.64
CA ILE A 222 -22.91 43.33 40.23
C ILE A 222 -23.77 44.57 39.99
N LYS A 223 -24.16 44.84 38.74
CA LYS A 223 -24.98 46.01 38.39
C LYS A 223 -26.32 46.02 39.11
N CYS A 224 -26.99 44.88 39.22
CA CYS A 224 -28.25 44.76 39.97
C CYS A 224 -28.04 45.07 41.46
N SER A 225 -26.95 44.58 42.04
CA SER A 225 -26.61 44.83 43.45
C SER A 225 -26.31 46.31 43.71
N GLU A 226 -25.58 46.97 42.81
CA GLU A 226 -25.33 48.42 42.87
C GLU A 226 -26.62 49.23 42.80
N GLN A 227 -27.54 48.87 41.89
CA GLN A 227 -28.84 49.54 41.79
C GLN A 227 -29.72 49.31 43.03
N GLN A 228 -29.71 48.11 43.60
CA GLN A 228 -30.42 47.83 44.84
C GLN A 228 -29.93 48.73 45.98
N ASN A 229 -28.61 48.86 46.13
CA ASN A 229 -28.03 49.75 47.15
C ASN A 229 -28.48 51.21 46.94
N ILE A 230 -28.49 51.71 45.70
CA ILE A 230 -28.97 53.07 45.39
C ILE A 230 -30.45 53.25 45.78
N ILE A 231 -31.30 52.26 45.49
CA ILE A 231 -32.72 52.28 45.83
C ILE A 231 -32.89 52.29 47.35
N ASP A 232 -32.16 51.44 48.07
CA ASP A 232 -32.22 51.33 49.52
C ASP A 232 -31.75 52.62 50.21
N ASP A 233 -30.64 53.20 49.73
CA ASP A 233 -30.13 54.50 50.21
C ASP A 233 -31.14 55.62 49.96
N SER A 234 -31.76 55.63 48.77
CA SER A 234 -32.77 56.63 48.40
C SER A 234 -34.04 56.50 49.25
N TYR A 235 -34.48 55.26 49.52
CA TYR A 235 -35.62 54.98 50.39
C TYR A 235 -35.36 55.45 51.83
N ASN A 236 -34.18 55.12 52.37
CA ASN A 236 -33.76 55.54 53.71
C ASN A 236 -33.60 57.06 53.84
N TYR A 237 -33.35 57.79 52.75
CA TYR A 237 -33.26 59.25 52.76
C TYR A 237 -34.64 59.94 52.86
N ILE A 238 -35.70 59.31 52.33
CA ILE A 238 -37.05 59.88 52.26
C ILE A 238 -38.00 59.36 53.35
N THR A 239 -37.58 58.39 54.16
CA THR A 239 -38.32 57.87 55.33
C THR A 239 -37.65 58.30 56.62
#